data_AF-A0A7S3CED8-F1
#
_entry.id   AF-A0A7S3CED8-F1
#
_cell.length_a   1.000
_cell.length_b   1.000
_cell.length_c   1.000
_cell.angle_alpha   90.00
_cell.angle_beta   90.00
_cell.angle_gamma   90.00
#
_symmetry.space_group_name_H-M   'P 1'
#
loop_
_entity.id
_entity.type
_entity.pdbx_description
1 polymer ?
#
loop_
_entity_poly.entity_id
_entity_poly.type
_entity_poly.pdbx_seq_one_letter_code
_entity_poly.pdbx_strand_id
1 'polypeptide(L)'
;MVEEVDASSASLFGLGDVPNGVVAMVWPLTSICLALLARQLLIIHPVFPCTSLLLILGIGLGLASGFTGLSALGDSTRMWAAIAPELVLYLFLPPLVFSDGLFTNTHYFRRESGLCILLAGPGVVVGCFLVAGFAIAALPDAAPDWKLGAALGAIVSATDPAAVLALLKEVGAEPKLSTVVSGESLLNDGSSVVLFKVAVFLAAGGSPTAEDVLAFLALEVLASPLVGLAF
;
A
#
# COMPACT_ATOMS: atom_id res chain seq x y z
N MET A 1 -20.13 10.04 42.82
CA MET A 1 -19.64 8.80 43.47
C MET A 1 -19.21 7.74 42.44
N VAL A 2 -18.81 8.14 41.22
CA VAL A 2 -18.34 7.23 40.14
C VAL A 2 -16.89 7.54 39.73
N GLU A 3 -16.25 8.57 40.31
CA GLU A 3 -14.88 8.99 39.98
C GLU A 3 -13.77 8.29 40.79
N GLU A 4 -14.08 7.51 41.82
CA GLU A 4 -13.06 6.87 42.68
C GLU A 4 -12.63 5.47 42.23
N VAL A 5 -13.34 4.84 41.28
CA VAL A 5 -13.06 3.44 40.89
C VAL A 5 -11.93 3.33 39.85
N ASP A 6 -11.66 4.39 39.10
CA ASP A 6 -10.65 4.38 38.02
C ASP A 6 -9.21 4.55 38.52
N ALA A 7 -9.03 5.20 39.67
CA ALA A 7 -7.71 5.37 40.29
C ALA A 7 -7.19 4.07 40.94
N SER A 8 -8.09 3.20 41.41
CA SER A 8 -7.72 1.98 42.13
C SER A 8 -7.33 0.82 41.20
N SER A 9 -7.90 0.74 39.99
CA SER A 9 -7.56 -0.31 39.00
C SER A 9 -6.18 -0.08 38.37
N ALA A 10 -5.78 1.19 38.20
CA ALA A 10 -4.45 1.57 37.70
C ALA A 10 -3.32 1.20 38.69
N SER A 11 -3.57 1.31 40.00
CA SER A 11 -2.58 0.99 41.04
C SER A 11 -2.32 -0.52 41.22
N LEU A 12 -3.27 -1.38 40.83
CA LEU A 12 -3.20 -2.83 41.06
C LEU A 12 -2.28 -3.55 40.07
N PHE A 13 -1.97 -2.92 38.92
CA PHE A 13 -1.04 -3.44 37.90
C PHE A 13 0.32 -2.72 37.87
N GLY A 14 0.59 -1.80 38.80
CA GLY A 14 1.92 -1.18 38.93
C GLY A 14 2.38 -0.35 37.73
N LEU A 15 1.47 0.11 36.87
CA LEU A 15 1.78 0.98 35.73
C LEU A 15 1.70 2.45 36.17
N GLY A 16 2.65 2.87 37.02
CA GLY A 16 2.95 4.30 37.18
C GLY A 16 3.59 4.84 35.89
N ASP A 17 3.26 6.09 35.52
CA ASP A 17 3.77 6.89 34.39
C ASP A 17 4.72 6.13 33.45
N VAL A 18 4.15 5.24 32.63
CA VAL A 18 4.93 4.53 31.63
C VAL A 18 5.40 5.58 30.63
N PRO A 19 6.71 5.75 30.39
CA PRO A 19 7.19 6.77 29.48
C PRO A 19 6.52 6.60 28.11
N ASN A 20 6.08 7.70 27.49
CA ASN A 20 5.41 7.68 26.18
C ASN A 20 6.19 6.88 25.12
N GLY A 21 7.53 6.85 25.21
CA GLY A 21 8.37 6.02 24.35
C GLY A 21 8.18 4.52 24.53
N VAL A 22 7.95 4.04 25.75
CA VAL A 22 7.68 2.62 26.03
C VAL A 22 6.28 2.25 25.53
N VAL A 23 5.28 3.11 25.76
CA VAL A 23 3.92 2.91 25.23
C VAL A 23 3.94 2.88 23.71
N ALA A 24 4.69 3.78 23.05
CA ALA A 24 4.83 3.78 21.60
C ALA A 24 5.43 2.48 21.04
N MET A 25 6.24 1.74 21.80
CA MET A 25 6.83 0.47 21.36
C MET A 25 5.89 -0.74 21.47
N VAL A 26 4.78 -0.63 22.21
CA VAL A 26 3.84 -1.74 22.40
C VAL A 26 3.23 -2.19 21.07
N TRP A 27 2.70 -1.26 20.26
CA TRP A 27 2.10 -1.59 18.96
C TRP A 27 3.08 -2.28 18.00
N PRO A 28 4.27 -1.74 17.66
CA PRO A 28 5.16 -2.38 16.71
C PRO A 28 5.68 -3.73 17.19
N LEU A 29 5.90 -3.91 18.50
CA LEU A 29 6.29 -5.21 19.05
C LEU A 29 5.16 -6.24 18.92
N THR A 30 3.92 -5.85 19.25
CA THR A 30 2.76 -6.74 19.09
C THR A 30 2.48 -7.07 17.62
N SER A 31 2.62 -6.11 16.71
CA SER A 31 2.43 -6.32 15.27
C SER A 31 3.50 -7.24 14.68
N ILE A 32 4.77 -7.11 15.10
CA ILE A 32 5.85 -8.01 14.67
C ILE A 32 5.58 -9.43 15.18
N CYS A 33 5.22 -9.59 16.46
CA CYS A 33 4.87 -10.90 17.01
C CYS A 33 3.71 -11.56 16.26
N LEU A 34 2.67 -10.79 15.93
CA LEU A 34 1.53 -11.28 15.16
C LEU A 34 1.91 -11.60 13.71
N ALA A 35 2.77 -10.81 13.08
CA ALA A 35 3.27 -11.09 11.74
C ALA A 35 4.10 -12.38 11.69
N LEU A 36 4.96 -12.60 12.69
CA LEU A 36 5.74 -13.84 12.82
C LEU A 36 4.83 -15.05 13.06
N LEU A 37 3.83 -14.91 13.93
CA LEU A 37 2.84 -15.96 14.19
C LEU A 37 2.02 -16.27 12.93
N ALA A 38 1.55 -15.26 12.22
CA ALA A 38 0.82 -15.38 10.97
C ALA A 38 1.66 -16.13 9.93
N ARG A 39 2.93 -15.74 9.77
CA ARG A 39 3.87 -16.41 8.87
C ARG A 39 4.07 -17.88 9.27
N GLN A 40 4.25 -18.17 10.56
CA GLN A 40 4.42 -19.53 11.05
C GLN A 40 3.16 -20.38 10.79
N LEU A 41 1.97 -19.82 11.00
CA LEU A 41 0.70 -20.49 10.73
C LEU A 41 0.54 -20.80 9.25
N LEU A 42 0.89 -19.88 8.36
CA LEU A 42 0.77 -20.05 6.91
C LEU A 42 1.74 -21.09 6.35
N ILE A 43 2.88 -21.32 6.99
CA ILE A 43 3.78 -22.44 6.66
C ILE A 43 3.10 -23.79 6.95
N ILE A 44 2.29 -23.86 8.01
CA ILE A 44 1.58 -25.08 8.42
C ILE A 44 0.28 -25.27 7.61
N HIS A 45 -0.42 -24.17 7.34
CA HIS A 45 -1.69 -24.13 6.63
C HIS A 45 -1.65 -23.08 5.50
N PRO A 46 -1.15 -23.45 4.30
CA PRO A 46 -1.00 -22.54 3.16
C PRO A 46 -2.35 -22.32 2.45
N VAL A 47 -3.34 -21.80 3.17
CA VAL A 47 -4.71 -21.59 2.66
C VAL A 47 -4.91 -20.14 2.19
N PHE A 48 -4.22 -19.17 2.80
CA PHE A 48 -4.42 -17.74 2.55
C PHE A 48 -3.14 -16.99 2.19
N PRO A 49 -3.19 -15.96 1.32
CA PRO A 49 -2.08 -15.04 1.12
C PRO A 49 -1.70 -14.31 2.41
N CYS A 50 -0.39 -14.15 2.65
CA CYS A 50 0.14 -13.47 3.85
C CYS A 50 -0.43 -12.07 4.05
N THR A 51 -0.53 -11.29 2.97
CA THR A 51 -1.01 -9.90 3.00
C THR A 51 -2.46 -9.80 3.49
N SER A 52 -3.35 -10.66 2.99
CA SER A 52 -4.75 -10.73 3.43
C SER A 52 -4.87 -11.09 4.91
N LEU A 53 -4.08 -12.06 5.40
CA LEU A 53 -4.09 -12.44 6.81
C LEU A 53 -3.59 -11.30 7.70
N LEU A 54 -2.51 -10.62 7.30
CA LEU A 54 -1.98 -9.47 8.03
C LEU A 54 -2.98 -8.31 8.09
N LEU A 55 -3.71 -8.06 7.00
CA LEU A 55 -4.78 -7.05 6.98
C LEU A 55 -5.89 -7.39 7.99
N ILE A 56 -6.37 -8.63 7.99
CA ILE A 56 -7.41 -9.09 8.92
C ILE A 56 -6.94 -8.97 10.38
N LEU A 57 -5.70 -9.38 10.67
CA LEU A 57 -5.11 -9.25 12.00
C LEU A 57 -4.94 -7.79 12.42
N GLY A 58 -4.54 -6.91 11.50
CA GLY A 58 -4.41 -5.47 11.74
C GLY A 58 -5.75 -4.82 12.06
N ILE A 59 -6.81 -5.14 11.31
CA ILE A 59 -8.19 -4.70 11.61
C ILE A 59 -8.62 -5.23 12.98
N GLY A 60 -8.38 -6.51 13.26
CA GLY A 60 -8.68 -7.14 14.54
C GLY A 60 -7.98 -6.45 15.72
N LEU A 61 -6.68 -6.13 15.58
CA LEU A 61 -5.92 -5.34 16.54
C LEU A 61 -6.51 -3.94 16.74
N GLY A 62 -6.85 -3.25 15.64
CA GLY A 62 -7.46 -1.92 15.68
C GLY A 62 -8.77 -1.91 16.45
N LEU A 63 -9.63 -2.91 16.23
CA LEU A 63 -10.88 -3.07 16.99
C LEU A 63 -10.63 -3.47 18.45
N ALA A 64 -9.69 -4.39 18.69
CA ALA A 64 -9.29 -4.82 20.03
C ALA A 64 -8.71 -3.67 20.88
N SER A 65 -8.05 -2.71 20.23
CA SER A 65 -7.48 -1.52 20.88
C SER A 65 -8.53 -0.60 21.53
N GLY A 66 -9.81 -0.74 21.15
CA GLY A 66 -10.93 -0.02 21.74
C GLY A 66 -11.49 -0.65 23.03
N PHE A 67 -11.04 -1.86 23.42
CA PHE A 67 -11.52 -2.53 24.64
C PHE A 67 -10.79 -2.01 25.88
N THR A 68 -11.56 -1.74 26.94
CA THR A 68 -11.12 -1.07 28.18
C THR A 68 -10.00 -1.81 28.95
N GLY A 69 -9.76 -3.08 28.66
CA GLY A 69 -8.72 -3.89 29.30
C GLY A 69 -7.32 -3.78 28.69
N LEU A 70 -7.13 -3.08 27.56
CA LEU A 70 -5.86 -3.00 26.82
C LEU A 70 -5.36 -1.55 26.69
N SER A 71 -5.34 -0.78 27.79
CA SER A 71 -4.98 0.65 27.78
C SER A 71 -3.66 0.94 27.06
N ALA A 72 -2.58 0.21 27.37
CA ALA A 72 -1.28 0.41 26.75
C ALA A 72 -1.26 0.11 25.23
N LEU A 73 -1.99 -0.92 24.77
CA LEU A 73 -2.11 -1.21 23.33
C LEU A 73 -3.00 -0.17 22.64
N GLY A 74 -4.08 0.25 23.29
CA GLY A 74 -5.00 1.29 22.82
C GLY A 74 -4.29 2.61 22.57
N ASP A 75 -3.55 3.08 23.57
CA ASP A 75 -2.80 4.34 23.48
C ASP A 75 -1.69 4.26 22.43
N SER A 76 -0.96 3.15 22.38
CA SER A 76 0.05 2.90 21.34
C SER A 76 -0.57 2.92 19.94
N THR A 77 -1.70 2.22 19.73
CA THR A 77 -2.38 2.16 18.44
C THR A 77 -2.81 3.55 17.98
N ARG A 78 -3.32 4.39 18.90
CA ARG A 78 -3.70 5.78 18.59
C ARG A 78 -2.49 6.65 18.22
N MET A 79 -1.36 6.47 18.90
CA MET A 79 -0.12 7.17 18.56
C MET A 79 0.35 6.83 17.15
N TRP A 80 0.33 5.55 16.78
CA TRP A 80 0.72 5.09 15.43
C TRP A 80 -0.30 5.49 14.37
N ALA A 81 -1.59 5.47 14.67
CA ALA A 81 -2.65 5.93 13.77
C ALA A 81 -2.61 7.45 13.52
N ALA A 82 -1.99 8.23 14.42
CA ALA A 82 -1.80 9.66 14.26
C ALA A 82 -0.60 10.02 13.36
N ILE A 83 0.24 9.05 12.98
CA ILE A 83 1.35 9.28 12.06
C ILE A 83 0.80 9.56 10.66
N ALA A 84 1.34 10.59 10.02
CA ALA A 84 1.04 10.92 8.64
C ALA A 84 1.31 9.70 7.71
N PRO A 85 0.31 9.20 6.98
CA PRO A 85 0.49 8.04 6.09
C PRO A 85 1.61 8.23 5.06
N GLU A 86 1.85 9.47 4.63
CA GLU A 86 2.91 9.82 3.68
C GLU A 86 4.29 9.54 4.26
N LEU A 87 4.49 9.69 5.57
CA LEU A 87 5.76 9.39 6.22
C LEU A 87 6.07 7.89 6.17
N VAL A 88 5.05 7.07 6.34
CA VAL A 88 5.16 5.61 6.20
C VAL A 88 5.57 5.27 4.77
N LEU A 89 4.92 5.87 3.77
CA LEU A 89 5.27 5.68 2.36
C LEU A 89 6.71 6.13 2.07
N TYR A 90 7.13 7.32 2.51
CA TYR A 90 8.48 7.83 2.27
C TYR A 90 9.58 7.00 2.94
N LEU A 91 9.27 6.35 4.07
CA LEU A 91 10.22 5.49 4.76
C LEU A 91 10.35 4.11 4.09
N PHE A 92 9.22 3.51 3.68
CA PHE A 92 9.20 2.12 3.21
C PHE A 92 9.27 1.97 1.70
N LEU A 93 8.72 2.91 0.91
CA LEU A 93 8.65 2.78 -0.54
C LEU A 93 10.04 2.78 -1.21
N PRO A 94 10.99 3.66 -0.85
CA PRO A 94 12.33 3.64 -1.46
C PRO A 94 13.08 2.30 -1.32
N PRO A 95 13.22 1.70 -0.12
CA PRO A 95 13.91 0.41 0.00
C PRO A 95 13.16 -0.75 -0.66
N LEU A 96 11.81 -0.72 -0.70
CA LEU A 96 11.01 -1.74 -1.38
C LEU A 96 11.25 -1.71 -2.90
N VAL A 97 11.07 -0.54 -3.51
CA VAL A 97 11.28 -0.35 -4.96
C VAL A 97 12.73 -0.62 -5.35
N PHE A 98 13.69 -0.22 -4.51
CA PHE A 98 15.11 -0.51 -4.74
C PHE A 98 15.41 -2.01 -4.69
N SER A 99 14.85 -2.74 -3.72
CA SER A 99 14.98 -4.20 -3.63
C SER A 99 14.43 -4.87 -4.89
N ASP A 100 13.25 -4.49 -5.34
CA ASP A 100 12.64 -5.08 -6.54
C ASP A 100 13.45 -4.78 -7.81
N GLY A 101 14.00 -3.57 -7.91
CA GLY A 101 14.94 -3.20 -8.98
C GLY A 101 16.24 -4.03 -8.96
N LEU A 102 16.81 -4.26 -7.77
CA LEU A 102 18.07 -5.01 -7.62
C LEU A 102 17.93 -6.49 -7.97
N PHE A 103 16.82 -7.13 -7.63
CA PHE A 103 16.60 -8.56 -7.89
C PHE A 103 16.01 -8.85 -9.27
N THR A 104 15.63 -7.82 -10.03
CA THR A 104 15.12 -7.97 -11.39
C THR A 104 16.22 -8.36 -12.37
N ASN A 105 15.98 -9.41 -13.18
CA ASN A 105 16.92 -9.80 -14.22
C ASN A 105 16.92 -8.79 -15.37
N THR A 106 17.97 -7.96 -15.43
CA THR A 106 18.08 -6.86 -16.41
C THR A 106 18.07 -7.35 -17.86
N HIS A 107 18.58 -8.55 -18.15
CA HIS A 107 18.61 -9.09 -19.52
C HIS A 107 17.20 -9.40 -20.01
N TYR A 108 16.42 -10.14 -19.22
CA TYR A 108 15.03 -10.43 -19.56
C TYR A 108 14.17 -9.15 -19.53
N PHE A 109 14.39 -8.26 -18.57
CA PHE A 109 13.64 -7.01 -18.48
C PHE A 109 13.84 -6.13 -19.73
N ARG A 110 15.08 -5.97 -20.20
CA ARG A 110 15.35 -5.21 -21.44
C ARG A 110 14.71 -5.83 -22.68
N ARG A 111 14.60 -7.16 -22.73
CA ARG A 111 13.99 -7.86 -23.86
C ARG A 111 12.46 -7.72 -23.86
N GLU A 112 11.85 -7.68 -22.68
CA GLU A 112 10.39 -7.64 -22.50
C GLU A 112 9.85 -6.25 -22.11
N SER A 113 10.70 -5.23 -22.03
CA SER A 113 10.33 -3.89 -21.56
C SER A 113 9.18 -3.29 -22.35
N GLY A 114 9.10 -3.57 -23.65
CA GLY A 114 7.99 -3.11 -24.49
C GLY A 114 6.64 -3.65 -24.01
N LEU A 115 6.57 -4.91 -23.57
CA LEU A 115 5.35 -5.51 -23.02
C LEU A 115 5.04 -4.94 -21.63
N CYS A 116 6.05 -4.77 -20.78
CA CYS A 116 5.87 -4.16 -19.46
C CYS A 116 5.32 -2.72 -19.59
N ILE A 117 5.88 -1.91 -20.49
CA ILE A 117 5.42 -0.53 -20.73
C ILE A 117 4.01 -0.52 -21.32
N LEU A 118 3.68 -1.46 -22.21
CA LEU A 118 2.34 -1.55 -22.80
C LEU A 118 1.27 -1.87 -21.74
N LEU A 119 1.59 -2.75 -20.79
CA LEU A 119 0.68 -3.12 -19.70
C LEU A 119 0.62 -2.01 -18.64
N ALA A 120 1.77 -1.49 -18.20
CA ALA A 120 1.86 -0.51 -17.13
C ALA A 120 1.47 0.93 -17.54
N GLY A 121 1.53 1.26 -18.83
CA GLY A 121 1.10 2.55 -19.34
C GLY A 121 -0.37 2.50 -19.80
N PRO A 122 -0.64 2.15 -21.06
CA PRO A 122 -2.01 2.05 -21.59
C PRO A 122 -2.93 1.12 -20.78
N GLY A 123 -2.43 -0.03 -20.32
CA GLY A 123 -3.23 -0.99 -19.56
C GLY A 123 -3.75 -0.41 -18.24
N VAL A 124 -2.91 0.32 -17.51
CA VAL A 124 -3.28 1.05 -16.29
C VAL A 124 -4.32 2.13 -16.56
N VAL A 125 -4.15 2.91 -17.63
CA VAL A 125 -5.14 3.93 -18.02
C VAL A 125 -6.49 3.29 -18.31
N VAL A 126 -6.51 2.20 -19.07
CA VAL A 126 -7.74 1.46 -19.38
C VAL A 126 -8.36 0.88 -18.10
N GLY A 127 -7.56 0.23 -17.25
CA GLY A 127 -8.00 -0.32 -15.97
C GLY A 127 -8.62 0.74 -15.06
N CYS A 128 -7.99 1.90 -14.96
CA CYS A 128 -8.48 3.05 -14.22
C CYS A 128 -9.86 3.49 -14.71
N PHE A 129 -10.06 3.67 -16.02
CA PHE A 129 -11.38 4.06 -16.57
C PHE A 129 -12.44 2.97 -16.41
N LEU A 130 -12.06 1.69 -16.51
CA LEU A 130 -12.99 0.57 -16.28
C LEU A 130 -13.46 0.53 -14.83
N VAL A 131 -12.54 0.66 -13.87
CA VAL A 131 -12.87 0.71 -12.44
C VAL A 131 -13.71 1.94 -12.12
N ALA A 132 -13.35 3.10 -12.69
CA ALA A 132 -14.13 4.32 -12.54
C ALA A 132 -15.57 4.15 -13.05
N GLY A 133 -15.74 3.57 -14.25
CA GLY A 133 -17.06 3.34 -14.83
C GLY A 133 -17.87 2.33 -14.05
N PHE A 134 -17.21 1.27 -13.56
CA PHE A 134 -17.84 0.31 -12.66
C PHE A 134 -18.30 0.98 -11.36
N ALA A 135 -17.45 1.80 -10.72
CA ALA A 135 -17.80 2.50 -9.49
C ALA A 135 -19.02 3.42 -9.66
N ILE A 136 -19.08 4.15 -10.77
CA ILE A 136 -20.24 5.02 -11.10
C ILE A 136 -21.51 4.21 -11.29
N ALA A 137 -21.43 3.08 -12.00
CA ALA A 137 -22.58 2.22 -12.24
C ALA A 137 -23.04 1.46 -10.99
N ALA A 138 -22.11 1.02 -10.14
CA ALA A 138 -22.38 0.20 -8.97
C ALA A 138 -22.76 1.00 -7.72
N LEU A 139 -22.38 2.28 -7.63
CA LEU A 139 -22.62 3.14 -6.47
C LEU A 139 -23.41 4.42 -6.87
N PRO A 140 -24.63 4.29 -7.43
CA PRO A 140 -25.39 5.45 -7.89
C PRO A 140 -25.74 6.43 -6.75
N ASP A 141 -25.96 5.93 -5.54
CA ASP A 141 -26.32 6.75 -4.37
C ASP A 141 -25.12 7.51 -3.78
N ALA A 142 -23.89 7.04 -4.01
CA ALA A 142 -22.67 7.73 -3.59
C ALA A 142 -22.26 8.84 -4.57
N ALA A 143 -22.91 8.91 -5.74
CA ALA A 143 -22.67 9.86 -6.82
C ALA A 143 -21.18 10.15 -7.11
N PRO A 144 -20.30 9.13 -7.25
CA PRO A 144 -18.92 9.41 -7.65
C PRO A 144 -18.96 10.02 -9.06
N ASP A 145 -18.44 11.24 -9.21
CA ASP A 145 -18.18 11.79 -10.55
C ASP A 145 -16.96 11.08 -11.15
N TRP A 146 -16.77 11.17 -12.47
CA TRP A 146 -15.64 10.57 -13.19
C TRP A 146 -14.28 10.90 -12.59
N LYS A 147 -14.15 12.06 -11.95
CA LYS A 147 -12.92 12.50 -11.28
C LYS A 147 -12.60 11.65 -10.05
N LEU A 148 -13.60 11.40 -9.20
CA LEU A 148 -13.46 10.55 -8.02
C LEU A 148 -13.39 9.07 -8.40
N GLY A 149 -14.16 8.66 -9.41
CA GLY A 149 -14.06 7.33 -9.99
C GLY A 149 -12.67 7.05 -10.56
N ALA A 150 -12.07 8.01 -11.28
CA ALA A 150 -10.71 7.90 -11.81
C ALA A 150 -9.66 7.89 -10.68
N ALA A 151 -9.85 8.67 -9.61
CA ALA A 151 -8.97 8.60 -8.44
C ALA A 151 -9.01 7.20 -7.79
N LEU A 152 -10.20 6.62 -7.64
CA LEU A 152 -10.36 5.24 -7.17
C LEU A 152 -9.72 4.24 -8.13
N GLY A 153 -9.98 4.38 -9.43
CA GLY A 153 -9.40 3.54 -10.47
C GLY A 153 -7.88 3.57 -10.48
N ALA A 154 -7.28 4.75 -10.30
CA ALA A 154 -5.84 4.91 -10.22
C ALA A 154 -5.24 4.20 -8.98
N ILE A 155 -5.85 4.32 -7.81
CA ILE A 155 -5.39 3.60 -6.60
C ILE A 155 -5.47 2.08 -6.80
N VAL A 156 -6.57 1.59 -7.37
CA VAL A 156 -6.81 0.16 -7.58
C VAL A 156 -5.93 -0.42 -8.70
N SER A 157 -5.43 0.43 -9.60
CA SER A 157 -4.61 -0.03 -10.72
C SER A 157 -3.22 -0.46 -10.28
N ALA A 158 -2.65 0.08 -9.19
CA ALA A 158 -1.38 -0.39 -8.63
C ALA A 158 -1.51 -1.86 -8.16
N THR A 159 -0.76 -2.77 -8.77
CA THR A 159 -0.84 -4.22 -8.52
C THR A 159 0.38 -4.73 -7.74
N ASP A 160 0.16 -5.55 -6.71
CA ASP A 160 1.22 -6.31 -6.02
C ASP A 160 1.37 -7.69 -6.68
N PRO A 161 2.52 -8.03 -7.27
CA PRO A 161 2.71 -9.27 -8.01
C PRO A 161 3.14 -10.41 -7.08
N ALA A 162 3.38 -10.18 -5.78
CA ALA A 162 4.02 -11.13 -4.88
C ALA A 162 3.33 -12.51 -4.86
N ALA A 163 2.00 -12.53 -4.78
CA ALA A 163 1.24 -13.78 -4.79
C ALA A 163 1.36 -14.51 -6.15
N VAL A 164 1.30 -13.77 -7.25
CA VAL A 164 1.41 -14.34 -8.61
C VAL A 164 2.84 -14.87 -8.85
N LEU A 165 3.87 -14.13 -8.45
CA LEU A 165 5.27 -14.54 -8.58
C LEU A 165 5.58 -15.78 -7.74
N ALA A 166 5.01 -15.89 -6.54
CA ALA A 166 5.12 -17.10 -5.72
C ALA A 166 4.55 -18.33 -6.46
N LEU A 167 3.34 -18.20 -7.00
CA LEU A 167 2.69 -19.27 -7.76
C LEU A 167 3.46 -19.63 -9.03
N LEU A 168 3.93 -18.63 -9.79
CA LEU A 168 4.74 -18.85 -11.00
C LEU A 168 6.02 -19.64 -10.69
N LYS A 169 6.64 -19.38 -9.54
CA LYS A 169 7.81 -20.11 -9.07
C LYS A 169 7.47 -21.56 -8.71
N GLU A 170 6.34 -21.81 -8.05
CA GLU A 170 5.89 -23.16 -7.67
C GLU A 170 5.58 -24.03 -8.89
N VAL A 171 4.97 -23.47 -9.92
CA VAL A 171 4.65 -24.20 -11.16
C VAL A 171 5.84 -24.30 -12.13
N GLY A 172 7.00 -23.75 -11.77
CA GLY A 172 8.20 -23.77 -12.60
C GLY A 172 8.06 -22.96 -13.90
N ALA A 173 7.33 -21.85 -13.85
CA ALA A 173 7.13 -20.99 -15.02
C ALA A 173 8.46 -20.40 -15.53
N GLU A 174 8.48 -20.07 -16.83
CA GLU A 174 9.67 -19.47 -17.41
C GLU A 174 10.05 -18.14 -16.72
N PRO A 175 11.36 -17.87 -16.50
CA PRO A 175 11.83 -16.62 -15.90
C PRO A 175 11.35 -15.36 -16.65
N LYS A 176 11.08 -15.51 -17.95
CA LYS A 176 10.51 -14.46 -18.80
C LYS A 176 9.15 -13.97 -18.26
N LEU A 177 8.23 -14.88 -17.94
CA LEU A 177 6.89 -14.52 -17.47
C LEU A 177 6.95 -13.82 -16.10
N SER A 178 7.80 -14.33 -15.20
CA SER A 178 8.04 -13.70 -13.90
C SER A 178 8.62 -12.29 -14.04
N THR A 179 9.52 -12.08 -14.99
CA THR A 179 10.10 -10.75 -15.27
C THR A 179 9.07 -9.79 -15.85
N VAL A 180 8.18 -10.25 -16.72
CA VAL A 180 7.09 -9.42 -17.27
C VAL A 180 6.13 -8.99 -16.16
N VAL A 181 5.68 -9.92 -15.31
CA VAL A 181 4.74 -9.63 -14.22
C VAL A 181 5.37 -8.68 -13.20
N SER A 182 6.61 -8.94 -12.79
CA SER A 182 7.32 -8.05 -11.87
C SER A 182 7.59 -6.67 -12.47
N GLY A 183 7.96 -6.60 -13.75
CA GLY A 183 8.23 -5.34 -14.43
C GLY A 183 6.97 -4.52 -14.72
N GLU A 184 5.85 -5.15 -15.03
CA GLU A 184 4.55 -4.50 -15.19
C GLU A 184 4.13 -3.84 -13.87
N SER A 185 4.10 -4.59 -12.78
CA SER A 185 3.75 -4.07 -11.45
C SER A 185 4.64 -2.89 -11.01
N LEU A 186 5.97 -3.01 -11.17
CA LEU A 186 6.90 -1.95 -10.79
C LEU A 186 6.65 -0.63 -11.55
N LEU A 187 6.38 -0.72 -12.86
CA LEU A 187 6.08 0.45 -13.68
C LEU A 187 4.66 0.98 -13.44
N ASN A 188 3.74 0.09 -13.10
CA ASN A 188 2.36 0.41 -12.80
C ASN A 188 2.24 1.21 -11.49
N ASP A 189 3.00 0.88 -10.44
CA ASP A 189 3.03 1.64 -9.19
C ASP A 189 3.31 3.13 -9.43
N GLY A 190 4.33 3.43 -10.26
CA GLY A 190 4.64 4.81 -10.66
C GLY A 190 3.53 5.45 -11.49
N SER A 191 3.02 4.74 -12.49
CA SER A 191 1.98 5.23 -13.41
C SER A 191 0.67 5.53 -12.68
N SER A 192 0.30 4.69 -11.72
CA SER A 192 -0.90 4.81 -10.89
C SER A 192 -0.84 6.00 -9.95
N VAL A 193 0.32 6.28 -9.33
CA VAL A 193 0.51 7.48 -8.50
C VAL A 193 0.36 8.76 -9.33
N VAL A 194 0.90 8.79 -10.54
CA VAL A 194 0.80 9.93 -11.44
C VAL A 194 -0.65 10.17 -11.88
N LEU A 195 -1.37 9.12 -12.28
CA LEU A 195 -2.80 9.20 -12.61
C LEU A 195 -3.65 9.64 -11.41
N PHE A 196 -3.33 9.14 -10.21
CA PHE A 196 -4.03 9.52 -8.99
C PHE A 196 -3.87 11.02 -8.70
N LYS A 197 -2.66 11.57 -8.80
CA LYS A 197 -2.40 13.02 -8.62
C LYS A 197 -3.24 13.86 -9.60
N VAL A 198 -3.29 13.46 -10.87
CA VAL A 198 -4.09 14.16 -11.91
C VAL A 198 -5.58 14.08 -11.58
N ALA A 199 -6.10 12.90 -11.23
CA ALA A 199 -7.51 12.70 -10.91
C ALA A 199 -7.95 13.51 -9.67
N VAL A 200 -7.13 13.52 -8.61
CA VAL A 200 -7.39 14.32 -7.40
C VAL A 200 -7.32 15.81 -7.69
N PHE A 201 -6.36 16.27 -8.50
CA PHE A 201 -6.27 17.68 -8.91
C PHE A 201 -7.54 18.13 -9.67
N LEU A 202 -8.02 17.30 -10.60
CA LEU A 202 -9.28 17.54 -11.31
C LEU A 202 -10.49 17.55 -10.37
N ALA A 203 -10.53 16.63 -9.40
CA ALA A 203 -11.57 16.53 -8.38
C ALA A 203 -11.60 17.77 -7.47
N ALA A 204 -10.43 18.35 -7.17
CA ALA A 204 -10.28 19.58 -6.40
C ALA A 204 -10.68 20.86 -7.18
N GLY A 205 -11.19 20.72 -8.41
CA GLY A 205 -11.60 21.85 -9.26
C GLY A 205 -10.51 22.39 -10.18
N GLY A 206 -9.35 21.73 -10.22
CA GLY A 206 -8.31 22.02 -11.20
C GLY A 206 -8.82 21.83 -12.64
N SER A 207 -8.32 22.67 -13.55
CA SER A 207 -8.63 22.62 -14.98
C SER A 207 -7.32 22.65 -15.78
N PRO A 208 -6.48 21.60 -15.67
CA PRO A 208 -5.25 21.53 -16.42
C PRO A 208 -5.57 21.44 -17.91
N THR A 209 -4.79 22.14 -18.72
CA THR A 209 -4.83 21.93 -20.17
C THR A 209 -4.23 20.56 -20.51
N ALA A 210 -4.52 20.06 -21.71
CA ALA A 210 -3.89 18.82 -22.19
C ALA A 210 -2.36 18.95 -22.24
N GLU A 211 -1.85 20.17 -22.49
CA GLU A 211 -0.43 20.48 -22.45
C GLU A 211 0.13 20.35 -21.02
N ASP A 212 -0.56 20.86 -20.01
CA ASP A 212 -0.13 20.73 -18.61
C ASP A 212 -0.02 19.26 -18.18
N VAL A 213 -1.03 18.46 -18.55
CA VAL A 213 -1.02 17.02 -18.26
C VAL A 213 0.12 16.33 -19.00
N LEU A 214 0.30 16.61 -20.29
CA LEU A 214 1.37 15.99 -21.07
C LEU A 214 2.75 16.38 -20.57
N ALA A 215 2.95 17.65 -20.21
CA ALA A 215 4.19 18.15 -19.63
C ALA A 215 4.47 17.51 -18.26
N PHE A 216 3.45 17.37 -17.41
CA PHE A 216 3.56 16.70 -16.13
C PHE A 216 3.93 15.22 -16.30
N LEU A 217 3.25 14.51 -17.20
CA LEU A 217 3.56 13.10 -17.52
C LEU A 217 4.97 12.95 -18.08
N ALA A 218 5.37 13.79 -19.04
CA ALA A 218 6.70 13.75 -19.62
C ALA A 218 7.78 14.04 -18.59
N LEU A 219 7.55 15.00 -17.69
CA LEU A 219 8.47 15.32 -16.61
C LEU A 219 8.62 14.13 -15.65
N GLU A 220 7.54 13.56 -15.15
CA GLU A 220 7.59 12.43 -14.20
C GLU A 220 8.24 11.18 -14.85
N VAL A 221 7.93 10.89 -16.12
CA VAL A 221 8.46 9.72 -16.84
C VAL A 221 9.93 9.89 -17.27
N LEU A 222 10.34 11.10 -17.65
CA LEU A 222 11.72 11.34 -18.13
C LEU A 222 12.67 11.76 -17.01
N ALA A 223 12.20 12.56 -16.05
CA ALA A 223 13.05 13.03 -14.96
C ALA A 223 13.43 11.87 -14.02
N SER A 224 12.53 10.94 -13.74
CA SER A 224 12.80 9.82 -12.83
C SER A 224 13.98 8.94 -13.27
N PRO A 225 14.09 8.42 -14.51
CA PRO A 225 15.26 7.67 -14.95
C PRO A 225 16.51 8.55 -15.11
N LEU A 226 16.39 9.82 -15.49
CA LEU A 226 17.54 10.73 -15.58
C LEU A 226 18.18 11.00 -14.22
N VAL A 227 17.35 11.25 -13.20
CA VAL A 227 17.80 11.39 -11.82
C VAL A 227 18.38 10.06 -11.33
N GLY A 228 17.73 8.93 -11.62
CA GLY A 228 18.24 7.60 -11.27
C GLY A 228 19.60 7.27 -11.90
N LEU A 229 19.93 7.80 -13.09
CA LEU A 229 21.25 7.65 -13.70
C LEU A 229 22.34 8.52 -13.07
N ALA A 230 21.96 9.57 -12.35
CA ALA A 230 22.89 10.49 -11.69
C ALA A 230 23.38 9.99 -10.32
N PHE A 231 22.73 8.97 -9.76
CA PHE A 231 23.04 8.32 -8.48
C PHE A 231 23.49 6.87 -8.69
#